data_AF-A0A960XG34-F1
#
_entry.id   AF-A0A960XG34-F1
#
_cell.length_a   1.000
_cell.length_b   1.000
_cell.length_c   1.000
_cell.angle_alpha   90.00
_cell.angle_beta   90.00
_cell.angle_gamma   90.00
#
_symmetry.space_group_name_H-M   'P 1'
#
loop_
_entity.id
_entity.type
_entity.pdbx_description
1 polymer ?
#
loop_
_entity_poly.entity_id
_entity_poly.type
_entity_poly.pdbx_seq_one_letter_code
_entity_poly.pdbx_strand_id
1 'polypeptide(L)'
;VKRDAFNLSDALTTLTGPQFSQIIFGIGVVGMAISTIIILMLINGFAICELFGKPATGLLYQAGCILAAVAGAFGALFLWSGKAQFYLAVPTSRFGMVLLPIAYIAFFFLMNNRKLLGENMPKGASRFGWNLLMSIAVLLALSGATISILNDKAMIPGTGIAVKTVGLVILAILFAWAVIVHFKRKSA
;
A
#
# COMPACT_ATOMS: atom_id res chain seq x y z
N VAL A 1 -0.37 -8.29 28.04
CA VAL A 1 -0.98 -6.96 27.84
C VAL A 1 -1.63 -6.93 26.46
N LYS A 2 -2.96 -6.79 26.36
CA LYS A 2 -3.63 -6.55 25.07
C LYS A 2 -3.33 -5.12 24.64
N ARG A 3 -2.77 -4.93 23.43
CA ARG A 3 -2.41 -3.61 22.90
C ARG A 3 -3.63 -2.99 22.24
N ASP A 4 -4.59 -2.54 23.04
CA ASP A 4 -5.81 -1.90 22.57
C ASP A 4 -5.63 -0.38 22.48
N ALA A 5 -6.37 0.26 21.57
CA ALA A 5 -6.30 1.71 21.32
C ALA A 5 -6.48 2.56 22.60
N PHE A 6 -7.29 2.05 23.53
CA PHE A 6 -7.54 2.67 24.83
C PHE A 6 -6.31 2.72 25.75
N ASN A 7 -5.37 1.78 25.60
CA ASN A 7 -4.10 1.79 26.34
C ASN A 7 -3.08 2.74 25.69
N LEU A 8 -3.30 3.13 24.42
CA LEU A 8 -2.41 4.04 23.70
C LEU A 8 -2.70 5.51 24.06
N SER A 9 -3.97 5.85 24.24
CA SER A 9 -4.40 7.15 24.75
C SER A 9 -3.88 7.42 26.17
N ASP A 10 -3.61 6.40 26.98
CA ASP A 10 -3.08 6.60 28.33
C ASP A 10 -1.74 7.35 28.35
N ALA A 11 -0.98 7.30 27.24
CA ALA A 11 0.24 8.09 27.07
C ALA A 11 -0.01 9.62 27.05
N LEU A 12 -1.21 10.08 26.69
CA LEU A 12 -1.58 11.50 26.69
C LEU A 12 -2.25 11.95 28.00
N THR A 13 -2.63 11.01 28.87
CA THR A 13 -3.33 11.29 30.13
C THR A 13 -2.54 12.24 31.03
N THR A 14 -1.21 12.18 31.03
CA THR A 14 -0.34 13.08 31.81
C THR A 14 -0.45 14.54 31.38
N LEU A 15 -0.84 14.82 30.13
CA LEU A 15 -0.90 16.17 29.58
C LEU A 15 -2.32 16.74 29.53
N THR A 16 -3.32 15.89 29.27
CA THR A 16 -4.70 16.35 28.99
C THR A 16 -5.74 15.80 29.98
N GLY A 17 -5.33 14.94 30.90
CA GLY A 17 -6.23 14.19 31.77
C GLY A 17 -6.93 13.01 31.06
N PRO A 18 -7.51 12.06 31.82
CA PRO A 18 -7.97 10.77 31.28
C PRO A 18 -9.12 10.88 30.27
N GLN A 19 -10.08 11.78 30.55
CA GLN A 19 -11.28 11.93 29.73
C GLN A 19 -10.97 12.66 28.42
N PHE A 20 -10.16 13.72 28.48
CA PHE A 20 -9.81 14.51 27.30
C PHE A 20 -8.83 13.78 26.39
N SER A 21 -7.96 12.94 26.96
CA SER A 21 -7.04 12.08 26.22
C SER A 21 -7.76 11.13 25.26
N GLN A 22 -8.77 10.40 25.76
CA GLN A 22 -9.54 9.44 24.96
C GLN A 22 -10.28 10.13 23.81
N ILE A 23 -10.83 11.33 24.03
CA ILE A 23 -11.56 12.09 23.01
C ILE A 23 -10.61 12.57 21.92
N ILE A 24 -9.51 13.25 22.28
CA ILE A 24 -8.55 13.77 21.30
C ILE A 24 -7.93 12.62 20.50
N PHE A 25 -7.53 11.55 21.18
CA PHE A 25 -6.97 10.37 20.52
C PHE A 25 -7.98 9.72 19.58
N GLY A 26 -9.24 9.56 20.01
CA GLY A 26 -10.32 9.03 19.18
C GLY A 26 -10.58 9.85 17.92
N ILE A 27 -10.65 11.18 18.03
CA ILE A 27 -10.79 12.09 16.88
C ILE A 27 -9.60 11.92 15.92
N GLY A 28 -8.38 11.82 16.45
CA GLY A 28 -7.17 11.59 15.67
C GLY A 28 -7.21 10.27 14.88
N VAL A 29 -7.64 9.17 15.52
CA VAL A 29 -7.78 7.86 14.87
C VAL A 29 -8.84 7.91 13.76
N VAL A 30 -9.98 8.55 14.00
CA VAL A 30 -11.03 8.73 12.97
C VAL A 30 -10.49 9.56 11.80
N GLY A 31 -9.77 10.66 12.06
CA GLY A 31 -9.15 11.49 11.03
C GLY A 31 -8.10 10.73 10.20
N MET A 32 -7.30 9.88 10.84
CA MET A 32 -6.33 9.02 10.16
C MET A 32 -7.03 8.01 9.23
N ALA A 33 -8.11 7.39 9.69
CA ALA A 33 -8.87 6.44 8.89
C ALA A 33 -9.52 7.12 7.67
N ILE A 34 -10.17 8.27 7.86
CA ILE A 34 -10.86 9.02 6.80
C ILE A 34 -9.85 9.52 5.75
N SER A 35 -8.73 10.11 6.17
CA SER A 35 -7.73 10.62 5.22
C SER A 35 -7.12 9.49 4.39
N THR A 36 -6.83 8.35 5.01
CA THR A 36 -6.28 7.18 4.32
C THR A 36 -7.26 6.60 3.31
N ILE A 37 -8.53 6.40 3.66
CA ILE A 37 -9.51 5.82 2.73
C ILE A 37 -9.75 6.73 1.52
N ILE A 38 -9.78 8.05 1.70
CA ILE A 38 -9.93 9.00 0.59
C ILE A 38 -8.76 8.86 -0.39
N ILE A 39 -7.51 8.81 0.11
CA ILE A 39 -6.34 8.65 -0.75
C ILE A 39 -6.40 7.32 -1.51
N LEU A 40 -6.79 6.23 -0.85
CA LEU A 40 -6.93 4.92 -1.49
C LEU A 40 -8.01 4.93 -2.59
N MET A 41 -9.13 5.62 -2.37
CA MET A 41 -10.19 5.77 -3.38
C MET A 41 -9.65 6.49 -4.63
N LEU A 42 -8.95 7.61 -4.45
CA LEU A 42 -8.40 8.40 -5.56
C LEU A 42 -7.34 7.60 -6.33
N ILE A 43 -6.40 6.96 -5.64
CA ILE A 43 -5.36 6.12 -6.26
C ILE A 43 -6.00 4.98 -7.06
N ASN A 44 -7.01 4.30 -6.52
CA ASN A 44 -7.68 3.21 -7.23
C ASN A 44 -8.43 3.71 -8.48
N GLY A 45 -9.08 4.87 -8.38
CA GLY A 45 -9.69 5.54 -9.54
C GLY A 45 -8.67 5.81 -10.64
N PHE A 46 -7.50 6.38 -10.29
CA PHE A 46 -6.43 6.64 -11.26
C PHE A 46 -5.88 5.35 -11.86
N ALA A 47 -5.63 4.32 -11.05
CA ALA A 47 -5.09 3.04 -11.51
C ALA A 47 -6.04 2.33 -12.49
N ILE A 48 -7.36 2.36 -12.25
CA ILE A 48 -8.35 1.77 -13.15
C ILE A 48 -8.40 2.53 -14.47
N CYS A 49 -8.45 3.87 -14.45
CA CYS A 49 -8.40 4.67 -15.68
C CYS A 49 -7.17 4.35 -16.52
N GLU A 50 -6.00 4.26 -15.89
CA GLU A 50 -4.74 3.92 -16.57
C GLU A 50 -4.75 2.49 -17.15
N LEU A 51 -5.32 1.53 -16.41
CA LEU A 51 -5.48 0.15 -16.86
C LEU A 51 -6.35 0.05 -18.13
N PHE A 52 -7.36 0.90 -18.26
CA PHE A 52 -8.19 0.99 -19.47
C PHE A 52 -7.69 2.01 -20.51
N GLY A 53 -6.60 2.72 -20.23
CA GLY A 53 -6.05 3.75 -21.12
C GLY A 53 -6.99 4.93 -21.35
N LYS A 54 -7.87 5.22 -20.39
CA LYS A 54 -8.84 6.32 -20.46
C LYS A 54 -8.40 7.48 -19.57
N PRO A 55 -8.78 8.73 -19.90
CA PRO A 55 -8.48 9.87 -19.03
C PRO A 55 -9.07 9.66 -17.64
N ALA A 56 -8.42 10.27 -16.63
CA ALA A 56 -8.81 10.21 -15.23
C ALA A 56 -10.06 11.08 -14.91
N THR A 57 -11.09 10.98 -15.75
CA THR A 57 -12.32 11.76 -15.65
C THR A 57 -13.54 10.88 -15.95
N GLY A 58 -14.71 11.33 -15.48
CA GLY A 58 -15.99 10.70 -15.78
C GLY A 58 -16.28 9.42 -14.99
N LEU A 59 -17.20 8.61 -15.54
CA LEU A 59 -17.81 7.48 -14.83
C LEU A 59 -16.84 6.36 -14.48
N LEU A 60 -15.82 6.10 -15.32
CA LEU A 60 -14.85 5.05 -15.05
C LEU A 60 -13.99 5.37 -13.82
N TYR A 61 -13.54 6.62 -13.72
CA TYR A 61 -12.80 7.10 -12.55
C TYR A 61 -13.65 7.00 -11.29
N GLN A 62 -14.90 7.47 -11.35
CA GLN A 62 -15.83 7.40 -10.22
C GLN A 62 -16.14 5.96 -9.81
N ALA A 63 -16.36 5.06 -10.76
CA ALA A 63 -16.58 3.64 -10.49
C ALA A 63 -15.38 3.02 -9.78
N GLY A 64 -14.16 3.36 -10.19
CA GLY A 64 -12.94 2.93 -9.51
C GLY A 64 -12.83 3.45 -8.08
N CYS A 65 -13.16 4.72 -7.84
CA CYS A 65 -13.21 5.29 -6.50
C CYS A 65 -14.28 4.61 -5.62
N ILE A 66 -15.48 4.40 -6.14
CA ILE A 66 -16.59 3.77 -5.41
C ILE A 66 -16.26 2.31 -5.10
N LEU A 67 -15.64 1.57 -6.01
CA LEU A 67 -15.22 0.19 -5.77
C LEU A 67 -14.35 0.07 -4.51
N ALA A 68 -13.35 0.95 -4.38
CA ALA A 68 -12.48 0.98 -3.21
C ALA A 68 -13.23 1.38 -1.94
N ALA A 69 -14.14 2.35 -2.01
CA ALA A 69 -14.97 2.78 -0.88
C ALA A 69 -15.88 1.66 -0.38
N VAL A 70 -16.56 0.98 -1.30
CA VAL A 70 -17.45 -0.15 -1.03
C VAL A 70 -16.65 -1.29 -0.42
N ALA A 71 -15.53 -1.69 -1.02
CA ALA A 71 -14.67 -2.73 -0.47
C ALA A 71 -14.16 -2.40 0.94
N GLY A 72 -13.76 -1.15 1.20
CA GLY A 72 -13.35 -0.68 2.51
C GLY A 72 -14.49 -0.72 3.55
N ALA A 73 -15.68 -0.24 3.18
CA ALA A 73 -16.86 -0.23 4.05
C ALA A 73 -17.35 -1.65 4.38
N PHE A 74 -17.44 -2.53 3.37
CA PHE A 74 -17.78 -3.95 3.57
C PHE A 74 -16.73 -4.65 4.43
N GLY A 75 -15.45 -4.33 4.24
CA GLY A 75 -14.36 -4.81 5.09
C GLY A 75 -14.57 -4.43 6.55
N ALA A 76 -14.82 -3.15 6.83
CA ALA A 76 -15.06 -2.66 8.18
C ALA A 76 -16.32 -3.26 8.83
N LEU A 77 -17.40 -3.44 8.06
CA LEU A 77 -18.68 -3.88 8.60
C LEU A 77 -18.78 -5.40 8.83
N PHE A 78 -18.19 -6.20 7.94
CA PHE A 78 -18.36 -7.66 7.96
C PHE A 78 -17.07 -8.44 8.26
N LEU A 79 -15.91 -7.94 7.83
CA LEU A 79 -14.64 -8.67 7.93
C LEU A 79 -13.82 -8.33 9.17
N TRP A 80 -14.11 -7.19 9.81
CA TRP A 80 -13.40 -6.71 11.01
C TRP A 80 -13.98 -7.24 12.34
N SER A 81 -14.82 -8.28 12.30
CA SER A 81 -15.33 -8.97 13.49
C SER A 81 -14.61 -10.30 13.74
N GLY A 82 -14.08 -10.50 14.95
CA GLY A 82 -13.51 -11.80 15.38
C GLY A 82 -12.13 -12.13 14.79
N LYS A 83 -11.88 -13.41 14.46
CA LYS A 83 -10.58 -13.93 13.97
C LYS A 83 -10.22 -13.46 12.55
N ALA A 84 -11.18 -12.89 11.81
CA ALA A 84 -10.99 -12.43 10.44
C ALA A 84 -10.05 -11.22 10.32
N GLN A 85 -9.99 -10.35 11.34
CA GLN A 85 -9.07 -9.20 11.37
C GLN A 85 -7.59 -9.62 11.25
N PHE A 86 -7.20 -10.67 11.99
CA PHE A 86 -5.84 -11.20 11.95
C PHE A 86 -5.57 -11.87 10.60
N TYR A 87 -6.58 -12.55 10.07
CA TYR A 87 -6.49 -13.24 8.78
C TYR A 87 -6.32 -12.29 7.60
N LEU A 88 -6.86 -11.07 7.65
CA LEU A 88 -6.73 -10.10 6.57
C LEU A 88 -5.53 -9.16 6.74
N ALA A 89 -5.21 -8.77 7.98
CA ALA A 89 -4.10 -7.86 8.24
C ALA A 89 -2.76 -8.48 7.83
N VAL A 90 -2.52 -9.76 8.17
CA VAL A 90 -1.22 -10.40 7.90
C VAL A 90 -0.94 -10.50 6.38
N PRO A 91 -1.80 -11.09 5.53
CA PRO A 91 -1.56 -11.15 4.09
C PRO A 91 -1.45 -9.76 3.44
N THR A 92 -2.27 -8.79 3.89
CA THR A 92 -2.26 -7.43 3.33
C THR A 92 -0.93 -6.73 3.61
N SER A 93 -0.43 -6.80 4.85
CA SER A 93 0.87 -6.22 5.20
C SER A 93 2.02 -6.89 4.45
N ARG A 94 1.97 -8.22 4.26
CA ARG A 94 2.98 -8.94 3.47
C ARG A 94 2.97 -8.50 2.01
N PHE A 95 1.78 -8.46 1.40
CA PHE A 95 1.63 -8.01 0.02
C PHE A 95 2.17 -6.59 -0.18
N GLY A 96 1.82 -5.66 0.71
CA GLY A 96 2.34 -4.29 0.67
C GLY A 96 3.88 -4.25 0.75
N MET A 97 4.48 -5.09 1.59
CA MET A 97 5.94 -5.14 1.71
C MET A 97 6.65 -5.65 0.46
N VAL A 98 6.04 -6.56 -0.30
CA VAL A 98 6.58 -7.02 -1.59
C VAL A 98 6.45 -5.95 -2.68
N LEU A 99 5.44 -5.08 -2.60
CA LEU A 99 5.26 -3.99 -3.55
C LEU A 99 6.21 -2.81 -3.32
N LEU A 100 6.73 -2.63 -2.09
CA LEU A 100 7.64 -1.52 -1.76
C LEU A 100 8.85 -1.45 -2.70
N PRO A 101 9.68 -2.50 -2.88
CA PRO A 101 10.81 -2.46 -3.81
C PRO A 101 10.43 -2.02 -5.23
N ILE A 102 9.28 -2.50 -5.73
CA ILE A 102 8.80 -2.18 -7.07
C ILE A 102 8.52 -0.68 -7.18
N ALA A 103 7.86 -0.10 -6.19
CA ALA A 103 7.60 1.34 -6.14
C ALA A 103 8.90 2.15 -6.05
N TYR A 104 9.84 1.79 -5.17
CA TYR A 104 11.12 2.51 -5.05
C TYR A 104 11.95 2.46 -6.33
N ILE A 105 11.99 1.31 -7.02
CA ILE A 105 12.67 1.16 -8.31
C ILE A 105 11.97 2.02 -9.38
N ALA A 106 10.64 2.03 -9.42
CA ALA A 106 9.89 2.87 -10.34
C ALA A 106 10.19 4.37 -10.13
N PHE A 107 10.23 4.83 -8.88
CA PHE A 107 10.62 6.20 -8.55
C PHE A 107 12.08 6.51 -8.88
N PHE A 108 12.99 5.55 -8.67
CA PHE A 108 14.40 5.69 -9.06
C PHE A 108 14.54 5.90 -10.57
N PHE A 109 13.81 5.14 -11.39
CA PHE A 109 13.80 5.34 -12.83
C PHE A 109 13.07 6.61 -13.26
N LEU A 110 11.96 6.96 -12.61
CA LEU A 110 11.24 8.21 -12.86
C LEU A 110 12.17 9.42 -12.69
N MET A 111 12.94 9.47 -11.59
CA MET A 111 13.88 10.54 -11.28
C MET A 111 15.01 10.67 -12.32
N ASN A 112 15.25 9.61 -13.09
CA ASN A 112 16.24 9.57 -14.17
C ASN A 112 15.63 9.62 -15.58
N ASN A 113 14.31 9.81 -15.72
CA ASN A 113 13.62 9.78 -17.01
C ASN A 113 13.25 11.18 -17.53
N ARG A 114 13.94 11.63 -18.59
CA ARG A 114 13.76 12.97 -19.18
C ARG A 114 12.44 13.09 -19.93
N LYS A 115 11.91 11.98 -20.44
CA LYS A 115 10.62 11.97 -21.14
C LYS A 115 9.46 12.30 -20.20
N LEU A 116 9.59 11.98 -18.91
CA LEU A 116 8.54 12.18 -17.91
C LEU A 116 8.72 13.48 -17.13
N LEU A 117 9.95 13.78 -16.68
CA LEU A 117 10.22 14.97 -15.85
C LEU A 117 10.58 16.22 -16.64
N GLY A 118 10.93 16.09 -17.93
CA GLY A 118 11.31 17.22 -18.77
C GLY A 118 12.45 18.05 -18.16
N GLU A 119 12.22 19.36 -18.02
CA GLU A 119 13.20 20.29 -17.45
C GLU A 119 13.29 20.26 -15.92
N ASN A 120 12.31 19.64 -15.24
CA ASN A 120 12.30 19.48 -13.77
C ASN A 120 13.12 18.28 -13.30
N MET A 121 13.78 17.55 -14.22
CA MET A 121 14.69 16.48 -13.85
C MET A 121 15.84 17.05 -12.98
N PRO A 122 16.23 16.37 -11.87
CA PRO A 122 17.42 16.75 -11.13
C PRO A 122 18.67 16.81 -12.02
N LYS A 123 19.43 17.90 -11.94
CA LYS A 123 20.67 18.12 -12.70
C LYS A 123 21.87 18.28 -11.75
N GLY A 124 23.07 17.98 -12.24
CA GLY A 124 24.33 18.17 -11.50
C GLY A 124 24.39 17.39 -10.17
N ALA A 125 24.88 18.04 -9.12
CA ALA A 125 25.06 17.45 -7.79
C ALA A 125 23.75 16.97 -7.15
N SER A 126 22.63 17.65 -7.40
CA SER A 126 21.31 17.25 -6.90
C SER A 126 20.91 15.87 -7.45
N ARG A 127 21.21 15.59 -8.72
CA ARG A 127 20.95 14.27 -9.33
C ARG A 127 21.73 13.16 -8.64
N PHE A 128 22.99 13.40 -8.32
CA PHE A 128 23.81 12.44 -7.60
C PHE A 128 23.24 12.17 -6.19
N GLY A 129 22.87 13.22 -5.46
CA GLY A 129 22.25 13.10 -4.14
C GLY A 129 20.95 12.29 -4.17
N TRP A 130 20.03 12.61 -5.08
CA TRP A 130 18.78 11.86 -5.25
C TRP A 130 19.02 10.40 -5.64
N ASN A 131 19.93 10.14 -6.58
CA ASN A 131 20.26 8.77 -6.98
C ASN A 131 20.89 7.97 -5.84
N LEU A 132 21.77 8.58 -5.04
CA LEU A 132 22.36 7.92 -3.88
C LEU A 132 21.28 7.58 -2.84
N LEU A 133 20.45 8.55 -2.45
CA LEU A 133 19.37 8.35 -1.48
C LEU A 133 18.37 7.30 -1.96
N MET A 134 17.98 7.36 -3.23
CA MET A 134 17.05 6.38 -3.81
C MET A 134 17.68 4.98 -3.93
N SER A 135 18.98 4.87 -4.22
CA SER A 135 19.69 3.59 -4.22
C SER A 135 19.69 2.95 -2.83
N ILE A 136 19.96 3.75 -1.79
CA ILE A 136 19.87 3.30 -0.40
C ILE A 136 18.44 2.84 -0.07
N ALA A 137 17.43 3.62 -0.45
CA ALA A 137 16.03 3.28 -0.23
C ALA A 137 15.62 1.97 -0.92
N VAL A 138 16.06 1.75 -2.16
CA VAL A 138 15.83 0.50 -2.90
C VAL A 138 16.48 -0.69 -2.19
N LEU A 139 17.73 -0.56 -1.73
CA LEU A 139 18.43 -1.63 -1.00
C LEU A 139 17.75 -1.96 0.34
N LEU A 140 17.29 -0.93 1.07
CA LEU A 140 16.55 -1.11 2.32
C LEU A 140 15.18 -1.75 2.08
N ALA A 141 14.47 -1.36 1.02
CA ALA A 141 13.19 -1.95 0.66
C ALA A 141 13.37 -3.42 0.23
N LEU A 142 14.38 -3.73 -0.59
CA LEU A 142 14.73 -5.10 -1.00
C LEU A 142 15.05 -5.97 0.20
N SER A 143 15.97 -5.53 1.07
CA SER A 143 16.34 -6.28 2.27
C SER A 143 15.14 -6.47 3.21
N GLY A 144 14.34 -5.42 3.46
CA GLY A 144 13.12 -5.51 4.27
C GLY A 144 12.11 -6.51 3.71
N ALA A 145 11.86 -6.48 2.41
CA ALA A 145 10.98 -7.43 1.73
C ALA A 145 11.53 -8.87 1.82
N THR A 146 12.82 -9.08 1.55
CA THR A 146 13.46 -10.39 1.64
C THR A 146 13.39 -10.97 3.05
N ILE A 147 13.78 -10.20 4.07
CA ILE A 147 13.73 -10.62 5.48
C ILE A 147 12.30 -10.99 5.88
N SER A 148 11.32 -10.17 5.47
CA SER A 148 9.91 -10.39 5.75
C SER A 148 9.37 -11.67 5.13
N ILE A 149 9.73 -11.98 3.88
CA ILE A 149 9.31 -13.21 3.19
C ILE A 149 10.01 -14.44 3.78
N LEU A 150 11.31 -14.37 4.02
CA LEU A 150 12.10 -15.51 4.50
C LEU A 150 11.75 -15.90 5.93
N ASN A 151 11.53 -14.92 6.80
CA ASN A 151 11.15 -15.16 8.18
C ASN A 151 9.65 -15.38 8.37
N ASP A 152 8.86 -15.39 7.30
CA ASP A 152 7.42 -15.61 7.42
C ASP A 152 7.11 -17.08 7.71
N LYS A 153 6.54 -17.30 8.90
CA LYS A 153 6.00 -18.57 9.37
C LYS A 153 4.47 -18.55 9.47
N ALA A 154 3.81 -17.47 9.02
CA ALA A 154 2.36 -17.39 9.04
C ALA A 154 1.76 -18.47 8.12
N MET A 155 0.95 -19.34 8.70
CA MET A 155 0.20 -20.37 7.98
C MET A 155 -1.27 -19.98 7.93
N ILE A 156 -1.95 -20.34 6.85
CA ILE A 156 -3.39 -20.16 6.72
C ILE A 156 -4.06 -21.17 7.68
N PRO A 157 -4.87 -20.73 8.65
CA PRO A 157 -5.49 -21.62 9.63
C PRO A 157 -6.28 -22.76 8.95
N GLY A 158 -6.00 -24.01 9.31
CA GLY A 158 -6.67 -25.19 8.74
C GLY A 158 -6.12 -25.69 7.40
N THR A 159 -5.08 -25.05 6.85
CA THR A 159 -4.36 -25.57 5.67
C THR A 159 -2.86 -25.54 5.92
N GLY A 160 -2.12 -26.52 5.40
CA GLY A 160 -0.65 -26.57 5.51
C GLY A 160 0.07 -25.50 4.67
N ILE A 161 -0.65 -24.52 4.13
CA ILE A 161 -0.15 -23.55 3.15
C ILE A 161 0.34 -22.30 3.88
N ALA A 162 1.59 -21.92 3.61
CA ALA A 162 2.16 -20.68 4.12
C ALA A 162 1.58 -19.45 3.39
N VAL A 163 1.26 -18.39 4.13
CA VAL A 163 0.69 -17.13 3.59
C VAL A 163 1.62 -16.53 2.54
N LYS A 164 2.95 -16.63 2.73
CA LYS A 164 3.95 -16.22 1.74
C LYS A 164 3.77 -16.86 0.37
N THR A 165 3.37 -18.13 0.32
CA THR A 165 3.18 -18.85 -0.94
C THR A 165 2.02 -18.27 -1.73
N VAL A 166 0.91 -17.97 -1.05
CA VAL A 166 -0.25 -17.33 -1.68
C VAL A 166 0.10 -15.93 -2.18
N GLY A 167 0.77 -15.13 -1.37
CA GLY A 167 1.20 -13.78 -1.77
C GLY A 167 2.13 -13.78 -2.99
N LEU A 168 3.12 -14.67 -3.01
CA LEU A 168 4.06 -14.81 -4.13
C LEU A 168 3.38 -15.34 -5.40
N VAL A 169 2.46 -16.29 -5.29
CA VAL A 169 1.69 -16.81 -6.43
C VAL A 169 0.82 -15.72 -7.03
N ILE A 170 0.09 -14.96 -6.21
CA ILE A 170 -0.72 -13.83 -6.69
C ILE A 170 0.16 -12.81 -7.42
N LEU A 171 1.31 -12.45 -6.83
CA LEU A 171 2.25 -11.53 -7.46
C LEU A 171 2.76 -12.07 -8.81
N ALA A 172 3.13 -13.35 -8.88
CA ALA A 172 3.59 -13.99 -10.10
C ALA A 172 2.51 -14.00 -11.20
N ILE A 173 1.25 -14.27 -10.83
CA ILE A 173 0.10 -14.20 -11.74
C ILE A 173 -0.08 -12.78 -12.26
N LEU A 174 -0.08 -11.77 -11.37
CA LEU A 174 -0.22 -10.37 -11.76
C LEU A 174 0.93 -9.92 -12.67
N PHE A 175 2.16 -10.34 -12.38
CA PHE A 175 3.32 -10.04 -13.20
C PHE A 175 3.20 -10.68 -14.60
N ALA A 176 2.86 -11.97 -14.67
CA ALA A 176 2.64 -12.66 -15.94
C ALA A 176 1.52 -12.00 -16.75
N TRP A 177 0.41 -11.63 -16.10
CA TRP A 177 -0.69 -10.91 -16.72
C TRP A 177 -0.25 -9.54 -17.25
N ALA A 178 0.50 -8.77 -16.47
CA ALA A 178 1.04 -7.47 -16.89
C ALA A 178 1.97 -7.60 -18.10
N VAL A 179 2.83 -8.63 -18.13
CA VAL A 179 3.70 -8.93 -19.28
C VAL A 179 2.87 -9.26 -20.53
N ILE A 180 1.87 -10.14 -20.41
CA ILE A 180 0.99 -10.50 -21.53
C ILE A 180 0.27 -9.27 -22.08
N VAL A 181 -0.29 -8.42 -21.21
CA VAL A 181 -0.98 -7.19 -21.60
C VAL A 181 -0.03 -6.21 -22.28
N HIS A 182 1.20 -6.05 -21.77
CA HIS A 182 2.20 -5.17 -22.37
C HIS A 182 2.56 -5.60 -23.80
N PHE A 183 2.79 -6.90 -24.03
CA PHE A 183 3.07 -7.42 -25.36
C PHE A 183 1.86 -7.31 -26.30
N LYS A 184 0.65 -7.58 -25.82
CA LYS A 184 -0.57 -7.40 -26.63
C LYS A 184 -0.80 -5.93 -27.04
N ARG A 185 -0.54 -4.97 -26.14
CA ARG A 185 -0.64 -3.53 -26.44
C ARG A 185 0.42 -3.03 -27.42
N LYS A 186 1.57 -3.71 -27.53
CA LYS A 186 2.63 -3.37 -28.49
C LYS A 186 2.36 -3.95 -29.89
N SER A 187 1.50 -4.96 -29.98
CA SER A 187 1.11 -5.61 -31.25
C SER A 187 -0.20 -5.06 -31.85
N ALA A 188 -0.90 -4.18 -31.15
CA ALA A 188 -2.08 -3.46 -31.63
C ALA A 188 -1.71 -2.00 -31.93
#